data_AF-A0A2E6XMF5-F1
#
_entry.id   AF-A0A2E6XMF5-F1
#
_cell.length_a   1.000
_cell.length_b   1.000
_cell.length_c   1.000
_cell.angle_alpha   90.00
_cell.angle_beta   90.00
_cell.angle_gamma   90.00
#
_symmetry.space_group_name_H-M   'P 1'
#
loop_
_entity.id
_entity.type
_entity.pdbx_description
1 polymer ?
#
loop_
_entity_poly.entity_id
_entity_poly.type
_entity_poly.pdbx_seq_one_letter_code
_entity_poly.pdbx_strand_id
1 'polypeptide(L)' 'MTHRDFISQRRSATNFSGAPIDQAVIEACAHTKSSAPSDVNHQPWHFVCVTDAVTKRTLAEATEEAGSAC' A
#
# COMPACT_ATOMS: atom_id res chain seq x y z
N MET A 1 22.01 -15.56 -2.70
CA MET A 1 21.13 -14.53 -3.29
C MET A 1 21.35 -13.24 -2.50
N THR A 2 21.73 -12.15 -3.16
CA THR A 2 22.01 -10.88 -2.48
C THR A 2 20.72 -10.09 -2.23
N HIS A 3 20.76 -9.11 -1.33
CA HIS A 3 19.63 -8.20 -1.10
C HIS A 3 19.21 -7.45 -2.37
N ARG A 4 20.19 -7.08 -3.21
CA ARG A 4 19.96 -6.46 -4.52
C ARG A 4 19.18 -7.39 -5.45
N ASP A 5 19.56 -8.66 -5.52
CA ASP A 5 18.89 -9.65 -6.38
C ASP A 5 17.42 -9.83 -5.97
N PHE A 6 17.14 -9.82 -4.66
CA PHE A 6 15.77 -9.88 -4.13
C PHE A 6 14.94 -8.66 -4.54
N ILE A 7 15.45 -7.44 -4.32
CA ILE A 7 14.73 -6.21 -4.68
C ILE A 7 14.48 -6.12 -6.19
N SER A 8 15.43 -6.59 -7.01
CA SER A 8 15.33 -6.54 -8.47
C SER A 8 14.18 -7.39 -9.04
N GLN A 9 13.63 -8.34 -8.27
CA GLN A 9 12.50 -9.17 -8.68
C GLN A 9 11.14 -8.45 -8.58
N ARG A 10 11.05 -7.34 -7.83
CA ARG A 10 9.79 -6.62 -7.63
C ARG A 10 9.29 -6.00 -8.95
N ARG A 11 8.06 -6.33 -9.33
CA ARG A 11 7.33 -5.70 -10.45
C ARG A 11 6.07 -5.00 -9.92
N SER A 12 5.62 -3.97 -10.61
CA SER A 12 4.31 -3.38 -10.33
C SER A 12 3.23 -4.29 -10.90
N ALA A 13 2.33 -4.79 -10.04
CA ALA A 13 1.18 -5.57 -10.44
C ALA A 13 -0.07 -4.67 -10.49
N THR A 14 -0.87 -4.81 -11.54
CA THR A 14 -2.12 -4.05 -11.73
C THR A 14 -3.38 -4.88 -11.52
N ASN A 15 -3.25 -6.22 -11.47
CA ASN A 15 -4.34 -7.15 -11.24
C ASN A 15 -4.10 -7.94 -9.95
N PHE A 16 -5.07 -7.95 -9.05
CA PHE A 16 -4.97 -8.58 -7.73
C PHE A 16 -6.06 -9.63 -7.55
N SER A 17 -5.74 -10.75 -6.90
CA SER A 17 -6.73 -11.75 -6.51
C SER A 17 -7.55 -11.27 -5.31
N GLY A 18 -8.81 -11.69 -5.20
CA GLY A 18 -9.66 -11.46 -4.02
C GLY A 18 -9.33 -12.33 -2.80
N ALA A 19 -8.22 -13.09 -2.82
CA ALA A 19 -7.82 -13.93 -1.70
C ALA A 19 -7.51 -13.06 -0.46
N PRO A 20 -7.97 -13.46 0.74
CA PRO A 20 -7.66 -12.72 1.96
C PRO A 20 -6.16 -12.81 2.27
N ILE A 21 -5.62 -11.73 2.83
CA ILE A 21 -4.25 -11.64 3.33
C ILE A 21 -4.31 -11.61 4.85
N ASP A 22 -3.38 -12.29 5.51
CA ASP A 22 -3.25 -12.24 6.97
C ASP A 22 -2.97 -10.80 7.44
N GLN A 23 -3.67 -10.38 8.49
CA GLN A 23 -3.50 -9.07 9.10
C GLN A 23 -2.05 -8.82 9.54
N ALA A 24 -1.33 -9.84 10.03
CA ALA A 24 0.05 -9.71 10.46
C ALA A 24 0.98 -9.26 9.31
N VAL A 25 0.68 -9.67 8.08
CA VAL A 25 1.45 -9.25 6.89
C VAL A 25 1.22 -7.77 6.59
N ILE A 26 -0.02 -7.28 6.76
CA ILE A 26 -0.38 -5.87 6.55
C ILE A 26 0.31 -4.98 7.59
N GLU A 27 0.30 -5.40 8.85
CA GLU A 27 0.97 -4.70 9.95
C GLU A 27 2.48 -4.64 9.75
N ALA A 28 3.12 -5.76 9.36
CA ALA A 28 4.55 -5.80 9.05
C ALA A 28 4.93 -4.80 7.93
N CYS A 29 4.09 -4.67 6.89
CA CYS A 29 4.28 -3.68 5.84
C CYS A 29 4.20 -2.24 6.38
N ALA A 30 3.22 -1.95 7.23
CA ALA A 30 3.05 -0.63 7.83
C ALA A 30 4.22 -0.26 8.75
N HIS A 31 4.68 -1.20 9.59
CA HIS A 31 5.86 -1.01 10.45
C HIS A 31 7.12 -0.73 9.64
N THR A 32 7.34 -1.49 8.56
CA THR A 32 8.48 -1.27 7.65
C THR A 32 8.43 0.12 7.02
N LYS A 33 7.24 0.62 6.68
CA LYS A 33 7.10 1.96 6.11
C LYS A 33 7.32 3.06 7.14
N SER A 34 6.93 2.81 8.39
CA SER A 34 7.14 3.75 9.50
C SER A 34 8.61 3.96 9.86
N SER A 35 9.52 3.07 9.45
CA SER A 35 10.95 3.24 9.69
C SER A 35 11.64 4.19 8.69
N ALA A 36 10.88 4.80 7.78
CA ALA A 36 11.42 5.82 6.88
C ALA A 36 11.95 7.01 7.70
N PRO A 37 13.04 7.65 7.27
CA PRO A 37 13.50 8.89 7.92
C PRO A 37 12.48 10.01 7.66
N SER A 38 12.20 10.81 8.68
CA SER A 38 11.42 12.06 8.57
C SER A 38 12.23 13.24 9.08
N ASP A 39 11.96 14.41 8.52
CA ASP A 39 12.49 15.67 9.01
C ASP A 39 12.16 15.85 10.50
N VAL A 40 13.18 16.18 11.30
CA VAL A 40 13.11 16.32 12.77
C VAL A 40 12.37 15.17 13.48
N ASN A 41 12.38 13.96 12.89
CA ASN A 41 11.61 12.81 13.38
C ASN A 41 10.10 13.06 13.58
N HIS A 42 9.49 13.96 12.80
CA HIS A 42 8.07 14.30 12.91
C HIS A 42 7.13 13.15 12.57
N GLN A 43 7.59 12.14 11.81
CA GLN A 43 6.82 10.96 11.40
C GLN A 43 5.38 11.30 10.96
N PRO A 44 5.19 12.21 9.97
CA PRO A 44 3.87 12.78 9.65
C PRO A 44 2.95 11.82 8.87
N TRP A 45 3.22 10.52 8.88
CA TRP A 45 2.48 9.51 8.13
C TRP A 45 1.38 8.88 8.97
N HIS A 46 0.20 8.77 8.37
CA HIS A 46 -0.91 7.98 8.89
C HIS A 46 -1.27 6.90 7.85
N PHE A 47 -1.21 5.63 8.26
CA PHE A 47 -1.55 4.50 7.40
C PHE A 47 -2.94 3.97 7.76
N VAL A 48 -3.86 3.97 6.79
CA VAL A 48 -5.21 3.46 6.96
C VAL A 48 -5.37 2.18 6.13
N CYS A 49 -5.76 1.09 6.78
CA CYS A 49 -6.11 -0.15 6.11
C CYS A 49 -7.62 -0.22 5.89
N VAL A 50 -8.05 -0.35 4.63
CA VAL A 50 -9.47 -0.44 4.25
C VAL A 50 -9.78 -1.86 3.80
N THR A 51 -10.55 -2.60 4.61
CA THR A 51 -10.95 -3.99 4.32
C THR A 51 -12.39 -4.09 3.82
N ASP A 52 -13.25 -3.16 4.23
CA ASP A 52 -14.66 -3.08 3.82
C ASP A 52 -14.82 -2.90 2.30
N ALA A 53 -15.71 -3.70 1.72
CA ALA A 53 -15.97 -3.70 0.29
C ALA A 53 -16.67 -2.43 -0.19
N VAL A 54 -17.57 -1.86 0.63
CA VAL A 54 -18.32 -0.66 0.27
C VAL A 54 -17.36 0.53 0.16
N THR A 55 -16.56 0.75 1.20
CA THR A 55 -15.56 1.83 1.27
C THR A 55 -14.53 1.69 0.14
N LYS A 56 -14.02 0.47 -0.13
CA LYS A 56 -13.09 0.25 -1.26
C LYS A 56 -13.72 0.61 -2.61
N ARG A 57 -14.99 0.26 -2.82
CA ARG A 57 -15.71 0.59 -4.05
C ARG A 57 -15.89 2.09 -4.20
N THR A 58 -16.32 2.79 -3.15
CA THR A 58 -16.46 4.25 -3.17
C THR A 58 -15.13 4.95 -3.48
N LEU A 59 -14.02 4.48 -2.91
CA LEU A 59 -12.69 5.02 -3.22
C LEU A 59 -12.27 4.76 -4.68
N ALA A 60 -12.60 3.58 -5.23
CA ALA A 60 -12.32 3.25 -6.63
C ALA A 60 -13.10 4.16 -7.59
N GLU A 61 -14.42 4.30 -7.36
CA GLU A 61 -15.30 5.17 -8.15
C GLU A 61 -14.81 6.63 -8.12
N ALA A 62 -14.44 7.16 -6.94
CA ALA A 62 -13.89 8.51 -6.80
C ALA A 62 -12.55 8.70 -7.54
N THR A 63 -11.77 7.63 -7.72
CA THR A 63 -10.48 7.68 -8.44
C THR A 63 -10.69 7.60 -9.96
N GLU A 64 -11.70 6.87 -10.44
CA GLU A 64 -12.07 6.84 -11.86
C GLU A 64 -12.58 8.21 -12.35
N GLU A 65 -13.35 8.93 -11.53
CA GLU A 65 -13.76 10.31 -11.85
C GLU A 65 -12.57 11.29 -11.88
N ALA A 66 -11.57 11.11 -11.02
CA ALA A 66 -10.36 11.94 -11.01
C ALA A 66 -9.35 11.59 -12.11
N GLY A 67 -9.35 10.33 -12.59
CA GLY A 67 -8.42 9.81 -13.59
C GLY A 67 -8.73 10.18 -15.04
N SER A 68 -9.86 10.83 -15.33
CA SER A 68 -10.17 11.39 -16.66
C SER A 68 -9.66 12.82 -16.87
N ALA A 69 -9.00 13.42 -15.87
CA ALA A 69 -8.26 14.66 -16.00
C ALA A 69 -6.76 14.36 -15.93
N CYS A 70 -6.25 13.67 -16.95
CA CYS A 70 -4.84 13.77 -17.30
C CYS A 70 -4.58 15.10 -18.04
#